data_AF-A0A949NDV3-F1
#
_entry.id   AF-A0A949NDV3-F1
#
_cell.length_a   1.000
_cell.length_b   1.000
_cell.length_c   1.000
_cell.angle_alpha   90.00
_cell.angle_beta   90.00
_cell.angle_gamma   90.00
#
_symmetry.space_group_name_H-M   'P 1'
#
loop_
_entity.id
_entity.type
_entity.pdbx_description
1 polymer ?
#
loop_
_entity_poly.entity_id
_entity_poly.type
_entity_poly.pdbx_seq_one_letter_code
_entity_poly.pdbx_strand_id
1 'polypeptide(L)'
;MYFFYYFPVGLDIRVRKTPVITIFLSLMCLITFVAYRYIPQTGAFNLYNLVFQPAHPNLASAFAHVFLHGSWMHIVGNVVYLAIFGRAIEDRLGAGRFFILFALSAMAGAWTHMVFTLLLAPEFIGYGVIGASGATSGLLGAYVVRFYYSKIRVAYWIFMPLQGVNRAGRKYVPGILAIAFWIVYQGVYTVMQFGAGYMHVAYSVHVGGFVCGMLLALAFGSKLSARADRRLQRAREHVASANWFAAQGEYINYLDLVPSDAGIHSEAARAFLCTGEKGRARYHYVESINSFMENGERGEAEEVFGQAMRSIPDFTMEEKIHLKIVFGMERSLKFNAALSGYRNFIERYSLSTETPFVLLRMAGLHERRFGRPDEAYDCYTRLIADYPEDSWADFARSEVERLGVREEEWGSGKYPKQAL
;
A
#
# COMPACT_ATOMS: atom_id res chain seq x y z
N MET A 1 -15.33 -2.63 42.84
CA MET A 1 -15.48 -1.88 41.58
C MET A 1 -14.44 -2.43 40.61
N TYR A 2 -14.87 -3.01 39.49
CA TYR A 2 -13.96 -3.57 38.47
C TYR A 2 -13.79 -2.53 37.37
N PHE A 3 -12.55 -2.18 37.06
CA PHE A 3 -12.25 -1.25 35.99
C PHE A 3 -11.73 -2.02 34.78
N PHE A 4 -12.50 -2.01 33.69
CA PHE A 4 -12.12 -2.58 32.41
C PHE A 4 -12.03 -1.45 31.39
N TYR A 5 -10.81 -1.07 31.04
CA TYR A 5 -10.59 -0.09 29.98
C TYR A 5 -10.14 -0.81 28.73
N TYR A 6 -10.85 -0.62 27.62
CA TYR A 6 -10.48 -1.10 26.30
C TYR A 6 -10.25 0.09 25.39
N PHE A 7 -9.02 0.26 24.91
CA PHE A 7 -8.67 1.39 24.04
C PHE A 7 -8.09 0.86 22.72
N PRO A 8 -8.62 1.27 21.54
CA PRO A 8 -7.97 0.95 20.29
C PRO A 8 -6.59 1.63 20.26
N VAL A 9 -5.56 0.87 19.92
CA VAL A 9 -4.17 1.36 19.84
C VAL A 9 -3.51 1.06 18.50
N GLY A 10 -4.22 0.41 17.58
CA GLY A 10 -3.72 0.14 16.24
C GLY A 10 -4.58 -0.87 15.49
N LEU A 11 -4.16 -1.14 14.25
CA LEU A 11 -4.79 -2.08 13.33
C LEU A 11 -3.75 -3.13 12.92
N ASP A 12 -4.18 -4.33 12.49
CA ASP A 12 -3.31 -5.31 11.84
C ASP A 12 -3.10 -5.02 10.33
N ILE A 13 -3.49 -3.83 9.89
CA ILE A 13 -3.39 -3.37 8.51
C ILE A 13 -2.08 -2.62 8.30
N ARG A 14 -1.34 -3.00 7.24
CA ARG A 14 -0.17 -2.24 6.78
C ARG A 14 -0.62 -0.99 6.02
N VAL A 15 -0.23 0.17 6.54
CA VAL A 15 -0.37 1.50 5.91
C VAL A 15 0.86 1.75 5.05
N ARG A 16 0.68 2.11 3.77
CA ARG A 16 1.77 2.27 2.78
C ARG A 16 2.10 3.75 2.54
N LYS A 17 1.09 4.60 2.48
CA LYS A 17 1.21 6.03 2.16
C LYS A 17 1.20 6.91 3.41
N THR A 18 1.83 8.08 3.31
CA THR A 18 1.73 9.12 4.34
C THR A 18 0.31 9.68 4.36
N PRO A 19 -0.37 9.70 5.52
CA PRO A 19 -1.77 10.10 5.64
C PRO A 19 -1.90 11.61 5.84
N VAL A 20 -1.69 12.37 4.77
CA VAL A 20 -1.57 13.83 4.78
C VAL A 20 -2.85 14.50 5.28
N ILE A 21 -4.02 14.05 4.82
CA ILE A 21 -5.31 14.64 5.23
C ILE A 21 -5.65 14.30 6.67
N THR A 22 -5.37 13.07 7.11
CA THR A 22 -5.55 12.66 8.51
C THR A 22 -4.74 13.56 9.44
N ILE A 23 -3.47 13.83 9.09
CA ILE A 23 -2.59 14.73 9.84
C ILE A 23 -3.15 16.15 9.82
N PHE A 24 -3.50 16.67 8.65
CA PHE A 24 -4.07 18.01 8.49
C PHE A 24 -5.33 18.21 9.34
N LEU A 25 -6.31 17.30 9.24
CA LEU A 25 -7.56 17.38 10.02
C LEU A 25 -7.29 17.29 11.53
N SER A 26 -6.37 16.43 11.96
CA SER A 26 -5.99 16.32 13.38
C SER A 26 -5.38 17.63 13.91
N LEU A 27 -4.50 18.27 13.12
CA LEU A 27 -3.91 19.56 13.47
C LEU A 27 -4.95 20.67 13.49
N MET A 28 -5.87 20.70 12.53
CA MET A 28 -6.97 21.68 12.50
C MET A 28 -7.88 21.54 13.73
N CYS A 29 -8.22 20.32 14.13
CA CYS A 29 -8.95 20.07 15.38
C CYS A 29 -8.19 20.62 16.60
N LEU A 30 -6.88 20.39 16.68
CA LEU A 30 -6.06 20.86 17.80
C LEU A 30 -5.96 22.38 17.85
N ILE A 31 -5.65 23.03 16.73
CA ILE A 31 -5.54 24.48 16.62
C ILE A 31 -6.88 25.13 16.98
N THR A 32 -7.97 24.62 16.42
CA THR A 32 -9.31 25.16 16.65
C THR A 32 -9.77 24.95 18.08
N PHE A 33 -9.43 23.83 18.71
CA PHE A 33 -9.72 23.60 20.13
C PHE A 33 -9.00 24.59 21.05
N VAL A 34 -7.70 24.84 20.82
CA VAL A 34 -6.94 25.83 21.59
C VAL A 34 -7.53 27.23 21.38
N ALA A 35 -7.81 27.62 20.14
CA ALA A 35 -8.44 28.90 19.84
C ALA A 35 -9.83 29.02 20.48
N TYR A 36 -10.70 28.01 20.35
CA TYR A 36 -12.03 28.00 20.96
C TYR A 36 -12.00 28.07 22.49
N ARG A 37 -10.96 27.54 23.13
CA ARG A 37 -10.84 27.54 24.60
C ARG A 37 -10.37 28.87 25.18
N TYR A 38 -9.43 29.54 24.52
CA TYR A 38 -8.73 30.71 25.08
C TYR A 38 -9.02 32.01 24.33
N ILE A 39 -9.37 31.93 23.05
CA ILE A 39 -9.59 33.06 22.15
C ILE A 39 -10.84 32.80 21.28
N PRO A 40 -12.02 32.50 21.89
CA PRO A 40 -13.20 32.08 21.11
C PRO A 40 -13.78 33.20 20.24
N GLN A 41 -13.49 34.46 20.57
CA GLN A 41 -13.99 35.64 19.87
C GLN A 41 -12.89 36.69 19.81
N THR A 42 -12.51 37.14 18.60
CA THR A 42 -11.58 38.25 18.38
C THR A 42 -11.96 39.05 17.14
N GLY A 43 -12.26 40.34 17.31
CA GLY A 43 -12.60 41.23 16.21
C GLY A 43 -13.73 40.66 15.35
N ALA A 44 -13.44 40.35 14.08
CA ALA A 44 -14.39 39.79 13.13
C ALA A 44 -14.64 38.27 13.26
N PHE A 45 -13.84 37.54 14.04
CA PHE A 45 -13.94 36.08 14.15
C PHE A 45 -14.64 35.67 15.45
N ASN A 46 -15.75 34.93 15.31
CA ASN A 46 -16.47 34.33 16.42
C ASN A 46 -16.61 32.81 16.17
N LEU A 47 -15.84 32.01 16.91
CA LEU A 47 -15.79 30.55 16.75
C LEU A 47 -17.09 29.86 17.19
N TYR A 48 -17.95 30.53 17.98
CA TYR A 48 -19.28 29.99 18.30
C TYR A 48 -20.17 29.87 17.06
N ASN A 49 -19.90 30.63 15.99
CA ASN A 49 -20.62 30.51 14.72
C ASN A 49 -20.33 29.19 13.98
N LEU A 50 -19.29 28.45 14.37
CA LEU A 50 -18.97 27.15 13.80
C LEU A 50 -19.77 26.02 14.48
N VAL A 51 -20.43 26.27 15.61
CA VAL A 51 -21.31 25.30 16.27
C VAL A 51 -22.49 25.02 15.34
N PHE A 52 -22.77 23.74 15.09
CA PHE A 52 -23.97 23.37 14.35
C PHE A 52 -25.18 23.53 15.28
N GLN A 53 -26.05 24.49 14.99
CA GLN A 53 -27.27 24.75 15.75
C GLN A 53 -28.46 24.06 15.06
N PRO A 54 -29.05 23.00 15.64
CA PRO A 54 -30.17 22.29 15.01
C PRO A 54 -31.39 23.19 14.75
N ALA A 55 -31.63 24.19 15.61
CA ALA A 55 -32.69 25.19 15.44
C ALA A 55 -32.47 26.14 14.24
N HIS A 56 -31.21 26.35 13.84
CA HIS A 56 -30.81 27.25 12.75
C HIS A 56 -29.75 26.58 11.87
N PRO A 57 -30.12 25.52 11.15
CA PRO A 57 -29.14 24.68 10.50
C PRO A 57 -28.50 25.40 9.32
N ASN A 58 -27.16 25.36 9.25
CA ASN A 58 -26.37 25.98 8.19
C ASN A 58 -25.32 24.99 7.69
N LEU A 59 -25.17 24.86 6.36
CA LEU A 59 -24.17 24.00 5.71
C LEU A 59 -22.74 24.27 6.19
N ALA A 60 -22.36 25.54 6.36
CA ALA A 60 -21.03 25.90 6.84
C ALA A 60 -20.77 25.34 8.25
N SER A 61 -21.74 25.49 9.17
CA SER A 61 -21.65 24.94 10.53
C SER A 61 -21.76 23.40 10.55
N ALA A 62 -22.55 22.81 9.64
CA ALA A 62 -22.67 21.36 9.50
C ALA A 62 -21.34 20.71 9.07
N PHE A 63 -20.49 21.45 8.37
CA PHE A 63 -19.11 21.04 8.10
C PHE A 63 -18.15 21.42 9.24
N ALA A 64 -18.18 22.67 9.69
CA ALA A 64 -17.14 23.23 10.57
C ALA A 64 -17.22 22.78 12.04
N HIS A 65 -18.38 22.32 12.51
CA HIS A 65 -18.56 21.90 13.91
C HIS A 65 -17.59 20.79 14.34
N VAL A 66 -17.06 20.01 13.39
CA VAL A 66 -16.10 18.93 13.64
C VAL A 66 -14.82 19.39 14.30
N PHE A 67 -14.43 20.66 14.11
CA PHE A 67 -13.17 21.19 14.64
C PHE A 67 -13.31 21.70 16.08
N LEU A 68 -14.53 22.00 16.53
CA LEU A 68 -14.81 22.45 17.89
C LEU A 68 -14.87 21.28 18.87
N HIS A 69 -14.27 21.41 20.06
CA HIS A 69 -14.32 20.38 21.09
C HIS A 69 -14.52 21.00 22.49
N GLY A 70 -15.36 20.36 23.31
CA GLY A 70 -15.73 20.89 24.63
C GLY A 70 -14.77 20.55 25.78
N SER A 71 -13.87 19.57 25.60
CA SER A 71 -12.91 19.17 26.65
C SER A 71 -11.67 18.48 26.07
N TRP A 72 -10.61 18.37 26.88
CA TRP A 72 -9.38 17.67 26.50
C TRP A 72 -9.62 16.20 26.15
N MET A 73 -10.40 15.47 26.95
CA MET A 73 -10.74 14.08 26.66
C MET A 73 -11.57 13.95 25.38
N HIS A 74 -12.44 14.92 25.09
CA HIS A 74 -13.22 14.93 23.87
C HIS A 74 -12.33 15.05 22.62
N ILE A 75 -11.37 16.00 22.59
CA ILE A 75 -10.46 16.12 21.45
C ILE A 75 -9.49 14.93 21.36
N VAL A 76 -8.91 14.48 22.47
CA VAL A 76 -7.96 13.36 22.47
C VAL A 76 -8.63 12.10 21.92
N GLY A 77 -9.87 11.80 22.35
CA GLY A 77 -10.63 10.68 21.82
C GLY A 77 -10.81 10.75 20.30
N ASN A 78 -11.26 11.89 19.77
CA ASN A 78 -11.48 12.07 18.34
C ASN A 78 -10.20 11.97 17.53
N VAL A 79 -9.12 12.63 17.97
CA VAL A 79 -7.83 12.61 17.26
C VAL A 79 -7.21 11.22 17.30
N VAL A 80 -7.34 10.46 18.39
CA VAL A 80 -6.87 9.06 18.45
C VAL A 80 -7.63 8.18 17.46
N TYR A 81 -8.95 8.28 17.39
CA TYR A 81 -9.74 7.52 16.41
C TYR A 81 -9.41 7.92 14.97
N LEU A 82 -9.31 9.22 14.69
CA LEU A 82 -8.89 9.74 13.40
C LEU A 82 -7.48 9.25 13.03
N ALA A 83 -6.53 9.26 13.96
CA ALA A 83 -5.17 8.81 13.72
C ALA A 83 -5.07 7.27 13.54
N ILE A 84 -5.91 6.47 14.19
CA ILE A 84 -5.87 5.01 14.02
C ILE A 84 -6.58 4.58 12.74
N PHE A 85 -7.84 5.00 12.57
CA PHE A 85 -8.68 4.54 11.47
C PHE A 85 -8.49 5.39 10.22
N GLY A 86 -8.32 6.70 10.36
CA GLY A 86 -8.18 7.63 9.24
C GLY A 86 -6.98 7.31 8.38
N ARG A 87 -5.82 7.00 8.99
CA ARG A 87 -4.60 6.64 8.25
C ARG A 87 -4.80 5.43 7.34
N ALA A 88 -5.47 4.38 7.83
CA ALA A 88 -5.72 3.18 7.04
C ALA A 88 -6.73 3.43 5.92
N ILE A 89 -7.79 4.21 6.19
CA ILE A 89 -8.80 4.54 5.18
C ILE A 89 -8.23 5.46 4.10
N GLU A 90 -7.44 6.47 4.48
CA GLU A 90 -6.78 7.39 3.55
C GLU A 90 -5.77 6.66 2.65
N ASP A 91 -5.02 5.69 3.19
CA ASP A 91 -4.11 4.84 2.42
C ASP A 91 -4.82 4.11 1.26
N ARG A 92 -6.04 3.63 1.51
CA ARG A 92 -6.80 2.82 0.54
C ARG A 92 -7.71 3.62 -0.37
N LEU A 93 -8.26 4.74 0.10
CA LEU A 93 -9.17 5.59 -0.69
C LEU A 93 -8.44 6.74 -1.40
N GLY A 94 -7.25 7.12 -0.92
CA GLY A 94 -6.55 8.34 -1.32
C GLY A 94 -7.11 9.59 -0.62
N ALA A 95 -6.32 10.66 -0.65
CA ALA A 95 -6.58 11.92 0.07
C ALA A 95 -7.97 12.52 -0.24
N GLY A 96 -8.33 12.65 -1.53
CA GLY A 96 -9.58 13.29 -1.94
C GLY A 96 -10.84 12.55 -1.47
N ARG A 97 -10.94 11.25 -1.75
CA ARG A 97 -12.09 10.43 -1.32
C ARG A 97 -12.17 10.32 0.20
N PHE A 98 -11.03 10.26 0.89
CA PHE A 98 -10.99 10.29 2.34
C PHE A 98 -11.55 11.60 2.91
N PHE A 99 -11.15 12.75 2.36
CA PHE A 99 -11.68 14.05 2.78
C PHE A 99 -13.20 14.14 2.58
N ILE A 100 -13.70 13.73 1.40
CA ILE A 100 -15.14 13.69 1.10
C ILE A 100 -15.87 12.79 2.11
N LEU A 101 -15.32 11.60 2.38
CA LEU A 101 -15.89 10.66 3.35
C LEU A 101 -16.01 11.28 4.73
N PHE A 102 -14.95 11.93 5.21
CA PHE A 102 -14.92 12.60 6.51
C PHE A 102 -15.95 13.74 6.57
N ALA A 103 -15.93 14.64 5.58
CA ALA A 103 -16.78 15.82 5.53
C ALA A 103 -18.27 15.46 5.45
N LEU A 104 -18.65 14.57 4.54
CA LEU A 104 -20.05 14.18 4.36
C LEU A 104 -20.57 13.36 5.54
N SER A 105 -19.73 12.52 6.17
CA SER A 105 -20.13 11.80 7.39
C SER A 105 -20.39 12.74 8.56
N ALA A 106 -19.59 13.81 8.70
CA ALA A 106 -19.82 14.85 9.70
C ALA A 106 -21.18 15.53 9.50
N MET A 107 -21.41 16.01 8.27
CA MET A 107 -22.65 16.70 7.91
C MET A 107 -23.85 15.77 8.10
N ALA A 108 -23.79 14.55 7.58
CA ALA A 108 -24.85 13.56 7.74
C ALA A 108 -25.17 13.27 9.22
N GLY A 109 -24.14 13.16 10.07
CA GLY A 109 -24.34 13.03 11.51
C GLY A 109 -25.08 14.24 12.12
N ALA A 110 -24.65 15.45 11.81
CA ALA A 110 -25.28 16.68 12.29
C ALA A 110 -26.76 16.79 11.86
N TRP A 111 -27.04 16.57 10.57
CA TRP A 111 -28.41 16.58 10.03
C TRP A 111 -29.27 15.46 10.61
N THR A 112 -28.71 14.27 10.80
CA THR A 112 -29.41 13.16 11.46
C THR A 112 -29.80 13.57 12.88
N HIS A 113 -28.87 14.12 13.66
CA HIS A 113 -29.18 14.59 15.01
C HIS A 113 -30.25 15.67 15.05
N MET A 114 -30.24 16.62 14.12
CA MET A 114 -31.29 17.62 13.98
C MET A 114 -32.66 16.96 13.75
N VAL A 115 -32.77 16.05 12.78
CA VAL A 115 -34.03 15.37 12.47
C VAL A 115 -34.53 14.56 13.65
N PHE A 116 -33.67 13.77 14.30
CA PHE A 116 -34.07 12.97 15.46
C PHE A 116 -34.48 13.85 16.66
N THR A 117 -33.77 14.94 16.91
CA THR A 117 -34.12 15.87 18.00
C THR A 117 -35.44 16.57 17.74
N LEU A 118 -35.66 17.06 16.52
CA LEU A 118 -36.92 17.70 16.13
C LEU A 118 -38.13 16.77 16.30
N LEU A 119 -37.96 15.48 15.98
CA LEU A 119 -39.05 14.51 16.02
C LEU A 119 -39.30 13.90 17.41
N LEU A 120 -38.25 13.70 18.20
CA LEU A 120 -38.33 12.90 19.42
C LEU A 120 -38.13 13.68 20.72
N ALA A 121 -37.46 14.84 20.68
CA ALA A 121 -37.27 15.70 21.85
C ALA A 121 -37.06 17.16 21.43
N PRO A 122 -38.09 17.81 20.84
CA PRO A 122 -37.99 19.16 20.27
C PRO A 122 -37.57 20.22 21.29
N GLU A 123 -37.80 20.01 22.58
CA GLU A 123 -37.36 20.87 23.67
C GLU A 123 -35.82 21.03 23.75
N PHE A 124 -35.06 20.11 23.14
CA PHE A 124 -33.60 20.18 23.06
C PHE A 124 -33.07 20.70 21.71
N ILE A 125 -33.92 21.20 20.80
CA ILE A 125 -33.49 21.65 19.46
C ILE A 125 -32.49 22.82 19.50
N GLY A 126 -32.44 23.56 20.61
CA GLY A 126 -31.48 24.65 20.84
C GLY A 126 -30.09 24.19 21.28
N TYR A 127 -29.86 22.89 21.54
CA TYR A 127 -28.56 22.39 21.96
C TYR A 127 -27.67 22.14 20.75
N GLY A 128 -26.58 22.91 20.67
CA GLY A 128 -25.62 22.83 19.56
C GLY A 128 -24.77 21.56 19.56
N VAL A 129 -24.35 21.14 18.37
CA VAL A 129 -23.46 19.99 18.14
C VAL A 129 -22.04 20.48 17.85
N ILE A 130 -21.05 19.84 18.49
CA ILE A 130 -19.62 20.05 18.25
C ILE A 130 -18.86 18.71 18.29
N GLY A 131 -17.71 18.67 17.64
CA GLY A 131 -16.74 17.58 17.72
C GLY A 131 -16.73 16.69 16.49
N ALA A 132 -15.56 16.12 16.18
CA ALA A 132 -15.35 15.30 14.98
C ALA A 132 -16.02 13.91 15.05
N SER A 133 -16.78 13.62 16.11
CA SER A 133 -17.20 12.25 16.43
C SER A 133 -18.15 11.63 15.41
N GLY A 134 -18.99 12.44 14.75
CA GLY A 134 -19.80 12.00 13.59
C GLY A 134 -18.94 11.61 12.40
N ALA A 135 -17.91 12.40 12.10
CA ALA A 135 -16.96 12.12 11.03
C ALA A 135 -16.16 10.84 11.31
N THR A 136 -15.63 10.69 12.53
CA THR A 136 -14.92 9.48 12.93
C THR A 136 -15.82 8.25 13.00
N SER A 137 -17.11 8.42 13.33
CA SER A 137 -18.10 7.34 13.23
C SER A 137 -18.27 6.90 11.77
N GLY A 138 -18.28 7.84 10.83
CA GLY A 138 -18.24 7.53 9.40
C GLY A 138 -16.99 6.80 8.97
N LEU A 139 -15.83 7.10 9.56
CA LEU A 139 -14.62 6.30 9.35
C LEU A 139 -14.83 4.84 9.80
N LEU A 140 -15.48 4.61 10.95
CA LEU A 140 -15.80 3.25 11.41
C LEU A 140 -16.81 2.55 10.47
N GLY A 141 -17.78 3.28 9.94
CA GLY A 141 -18.69 2.78 8.91
C GLY A 141 -17.96 2.39 7.63
N ALA A 142 -17.03 3.22 7.17
CA ALA A 142 -16.18 2.89 6.03
C ALA A 142 -15.29 1.67 6.32
N TYR A 143 -14.79 1.57 7.55
CA TYR A 143 -13.93 0.48 7.99
C TYR A 143 -14.63 -0.87 7.92
N VAL A 144 -15.88 -1.00 8.36
CA VAL A 144 -16.60 -2.28 8.32
C VAL A 144 -16.82 -2.79 6.89
N VAL A 145 -16.84 -1.89 5.90
CA VAL A 145 -16.92 -2.24 4.48
C VAL A 145 -15.53 -2.56 3.91
N ARG A 146 -14.56 -1.67 4.12
CA ARG A 146 -13.25 -1.72 3.45
C ARG A 146 -12.27 -2.70 4.08
N PHE A 147 -12.44 -2.97 5.37
CA PHE A 147 -11.53 -3.75 6.20
C PHE A 147 -12.26 -4.81 7.03
N TYR A 148 -13.34 -5.36 6.47
CA TYR A 148 -14.21 -6.36 7.10
C TYR A 148 -13.45 -7.60 7.62
N TYR A 149 -12.26 -7.88 7.10
CA TYR A 149 -11.40 -9.02 7.47
C TYR A 149 -10.36 -8.70 8.55
N SER A 150 -10.17 -7.42 8.88
CA SER A 150 -9.07 -6.95 9.72
C SER A 150 -9.39 -7.01 11.22
N LYS A 151 -8.35 -6.90 12.04
CA LYS A 151 -8.42 -6.89 13.50
C LYS A 151 -7.97 -5.56 14.07
N ILE A 152 -8.66 -5.13 15.11
CA ILE A 152 -8.30 -3.95 15.89
C ILE A 152 -7.44 -4.43 17.05
N ARG A 153 -6.27 -3.81 17.23
CA ARG A 153 -5.42 -4.01 18.40
C ARG A 153 -5.97 -3.16 19.53
N VAL A 154 -6.48 -3.81 20.55
CA VAL A 154 -7.06 -3.16 21.72
C VAL A 154 -6.09 -3.33 22.89
N ALA A 155 -5.71 -2.22 23.50
CA ALA A 155 -5.05 -2.23 24.80
C ALA A 155 -6.11 -2.41 25.88
N TYR A 156 -5.83 -3.31 26.82
CA TYR A 156 -6.70 -3.53 27.97
C TYR A 156 -5.94 -3.32 29.27
N TRP A 157 -6.64 -2.77 30.25
CA TRP A 157 -6.18 -2.72 31.63
C TRP A 157 -7.29 -3.25 32.54
N ILE A 158 -6.95 -4.30 33.28
CA ILE A 158 -7.83 -5.00 34.23
C ILE A 158 -7.27 -4.73 35.62
N PHE A 159 -8.01 -3.96 36.40
CA PHE A 159 -7.67 -3.66 37.79
C PHE A 159 -8.74 -4.22 38.73
N MET A 160 -8.38 -5.28 39.47
CA MET A 160 -9.22 -6.00 40.42
C MET A 160 -8.51 -6.11 41.77
N PRO A 161 -8.49 -5.05 42.58
CA PRO A 161 -7.72 -5.02 43.83
C PRO A 161 -8.17 -6.08 44.84
N LEU A 162 -9.47 -6.38 44.89
CA LEU A 162 -10.03 -7.41 45.78
C LEU A 162 -9.65 -8.85 45.40
N GLN A 163 -9.17 -9.06 44.16
CA GLN A 163 -8.77 -10.36 43.64
C GLN A 163 -7.26 -10.44 43.38
N GLY A 164 -6.50 -9.39 43.73
CA GLY A 164 -5.05 -9.31 43.48
C GLY A 164 -4.67 -9.29 42.00
N VAL A 165 -5.61 -9.01 41.08
CA VAL A 165 -5.34 -9.02 39.63
C VAL A 165 -5.13 -7.60 39.14
N ASN A 166 -3.89 -7.29 38.73
CA ASN A 166 -3.56 -6.10 37.94
C ASN A 166 -2.86 -6.56 36.66
N ARG A 167 -3.56 -6.52 35.52
CA ARG A 167 -3.03 -6.98 34.22
C ARG A 167 -3.27 -5.92 33.16
N ALA A 168 -2.19 -5.55 32.48
CA ALA A 168 -2.24 -4.72 31.29
C ALA A 168 -1.70 -5.51 30.11
N GLY A 169 -2.30 -5.33 28.93
CA GLY A 169 -1.88 -6.05 27.74
C GLY A 169 -2.50 -5.49 26.47
N ARG A 170 -2.22 -6.17 25.35
CA ARG A 170 -2.77 -5.84 24.04
C ARG A 170 -3.29 -7.12 23.40
N LYS A 171 -4.47 -7.07 22.80
CA LYS A 171 -5.04 -8.21 22.07
C LYS A 171 -5.68 -7.73 20.77
N TYR A 172 -5.56 -8.56 19.75
CA TYR A 172 -6.31 -8.34 18.52
C TYR A 172 -7.71 -8.91 18.66
N VAL A 173 -8.70 -8.10 18.35
CA VAL A 173 -10.11 -8.50 18.28
C VAL A 173 -10.63 -8.30 16.86
N PRO A 174 -11.53 -9.16 16.35
CA PRO A 174 -12.15 -8.94 15.04
C PRO A 174 -12.78 -7.55 14.97
N GLY A 175 -12.35 -6.74 14.01
CA GLY A 175 -12.72 -5.32 13.97
C GLY A 175 -14.22 -5.11 13.77
N ILE A 176 -14.86 -5.96 12.95
CA ILE A 176 -16.32 -5.96 12.77
C ILE A 176 -17.04 -6.14 14.09
N LEU A 177 -16.64 -7.11 14.92
CA LEU A 177 -17.36 -7.41 16.17
C LEU A 177 -17.25 -6.23 17.15
N ALA A 178 -16.06 -5.65 17.27
CA ALA A 178 -15.85 -4.49 18.13
C ALA A 178 -16.69 -3.28 17.67
N ILE A 179 -16.71 -2.99 16.37
CA ILE A 179 -17.48 -1.86 15.82
C ILE A 179 -18.99 -2.14 15.85
N ALA A 180 -19.42 -3.37 15.58
CA ALA A 180 -20.83 -3.77 15.64
C ALA A 180 -21.39 -3.60 17.06
N PHE A 181 -20.65 -4.07 18.08
CA PHE A 181 -21.04 -3.85 19.47
C PHE A 181 -21.13 -2.36 19.80
N TRP A 182 -20.15 -1.58 19.36
CA TRP A 182 -20.13 -0.13 19.58
C TRP A 182 -21.30 0.59 18.91
N ILE A 183 -21.61 0.31 17.64
CA ILE A 183 -22.72 1.01 16.95
C ILE A 183 -24.10 0.60 17.48
N VAL A 184 -24.26 -0.65 17.90
CA VAL A 184 -25.48 -1.10 18.60
C VAL A 184 -25.64 -0.33 19.91
N TYR A 185 -24.56 -0.19 20.69
CA TYR A 185 -24.55 0.64 21.88
C TYR A 185 -24.97 2.08 21.56
N GLN A 186 -24.42 2.71 20.51
CA GLN A 186 -24.83 4.07 20.11
C GLN A 186 -26.30 4.17 19.73
N GLY A 187 -26.85 3.18 19.02
CA GLY A 187 -28.26 3.13 18.66
C GLY A 187 -29.18 3.03 19.88
N VAL A 188 -28.85 2.13 20.83
CA VAL A 188 -29.61 1.97 22.08
C VAL A 188 -29.62 3.27 22.89
N TYR A 189 -28.46 3.91 23.06
CA TYR A 189 -28.36 5.17 23.78
C TYR A 189 -29.04 6.32 23.06
N THR A 190 -29.04 6.33 21.72
CA THR A 190 -29.84 7.28 20.93
C THR A 190 -31.32 7.20 21.32
N VAL A 191 -31.89 5.99 21.39
CA VAL A 191 -33.30 5.80 21.77
C VAL A 191 -33.56 6.16 23.25
N MET A 192 -32.69 5.71 24.16
CA MET A 192 -32.86 5.95 25.60
C MET A 192 -32.75 7.44 25.97
N GLN A 193 -31.86 8.18 25.32
CA GLN A 193 -31.59 9.58 25.62
C GLN A 193 -32.82 10.47 25.40
N PHE A 194 -33.57 10.25 24.32
CA PHE A 194 -34.77 11.02 24.04
C PHE A 194 -35.91 10.73 25.03
N GLY A 195 -35.92 9.56 25.68
CA GLY A 195 -36.91 9.23 26.72
C GLY A 195 -36.53 9.70 28.14
N ALA A 196 -35.27 10.08 28.38
CA ALA A 196 -34.74 10.38 29.71
C ALA A 196 -34.63 11.88 30.05
N GLY A 197 -34.88 12.78 29.09
CA GLY A 197 -34.94 14.22 29.34
C GLY A 197 -33.59 14.91 29.57
N TYR A 198 -32.47 14.34 29.11
CA TYR A 198 -31.15 15.00 29.18
C TYR A 198 -30.35 14.76 27.89
N MET A 199 -29.63 15.79 27.41
CA MET A 199 -28.70 15.66 26.28
C MET A 199 -27.27 16.11 26.60
N HIS A 200 -26.39 15.15 26.86
CA HIS A 200 -24.96 15.40 27.06
C HIS A 200 -24.07 14.92 25.90
N VAL A 201 -24.47 13.86 25.20
CA VAL A 201 -23.76 13.29 24.05
C VAL A 201 -24.76 13.08 22.94
N ALA A 202 -24.52 13.63 21.75
CA ALA A 202 -25.44 13.52 20.62
C ALA A 202 -25.27 12.15 19.91
N TYR A 203 -25.73 11.05 20.51
CA TYR A 203 -25.52 9.69 20.01
C TYR A 203 -26.04 9.47 18.57
N SER A 204 -27.12 10.15 18.17
CA SER A 204 -27.65 10.11 16.80
C SER A 204 -26.69 10.66 15.74
N VAL A 205 -25.75 11.54 16.12
CA VAL A 205 -24.66 12.00 15.24
C VAL A 205 -23.78 10.83 14.82
N HIS A 206 -23.49 9.91 15.75
CA HIS A 206 -22.67 8.73 15.46
C HIS A 206 -23.38 7.78 14.51
N VAL A 207 -24.68 7.55 14.71
CA VAL A 207 -25.49 6.69 13.83
C VAL A 207 -25.52 7.25 12.41
N GLY A 208 -25.86 8.54 12.25
CA GLY A 208 -25.91 9.19 10.94
C GLY A 208 -24.57 9.19 10.22
N GLY A 209 -23.49 9.53 10.93
CA GLY A 209 -22.13 9.49 10.39
C GLY A 209 -21.72 8.08 9.96
N PHE A 210 -21.97 7.07 10.79
CA PHE A 210 -21.64 5.66 10.51
C PHE A 210 -22.30 5.16 9.23
N VAL A 211 -23.61 5.36 9.10
CA VAL A 211 -24.38 4.92 7.93
C VAL A 211 -23.89 5.66 6.68
N CYS A 212 -23.67 6.97 6.76
CA CYS A 212 -23.11 7.74 5.64
C CYS A 212 -21.75 7.19 5.20
N GLY A 213 -20.84 6.96 6.14
CA GLY A 213 -19.52 6.41 5.87
C GLY A 213 -19.57 5.01 5.23
N MET A 214 -20.47 4.14 5.68
CA MET A 214 -20.72 2.84 5.04
C MET A 214 -21.16 2.99 3.58
N LEU A 215 -22.16 3.85 3.33
CA LEU A 215 -22.72 4.07 1.99
C LEU A 215 -21.68 4.68 1.05
N LEU A 216 -20.91 5.66 1.51
CA LEU A 216 -19.83 6.26 0.73
C LEU A 216 -18.72 5.24 0.43
N ALA A 217 -18.34 4.41 1.39
CA ALA A 217 -17.35 3.35 1.14
C ALA A 217 -17.85 2.35 0.09
N LEU A 218 -19.13 1.97 0.12
CA LEU A 218 -19.75 1.14 -0.92
C LEU A 218 -19.72 1.85 -2.28
N ALA A 219 -20.11 3.12 -2.34
CA ALA A 219 -20.10 3.94 -3.56
C ALA A 219 -18.69 4.08 -4.15
N PHE A 220 -17.64 4.14 -3.31
CA PHE A 220 -16.25 4.18 -3.75
C PHE A 220 -15.68 2.81 -4.20
N GLY A 221 -16.50 1.77 -4.30
CA GLY A 221 -16.06 0.44 -4.75
C GLY A 221 -15.23 -0.33 -3.72
N SER A 222 -15.35 0.04 -2.43
CA SER A 222 -14.52 -0.55 -1.36
C SER A 222 -14.71 -2.05 -1.18
N LYS A 223 -15.88 -2.60 -1.54
CA LYS A 223 -16.20 -4.03 -1.36
C LYS A 223 -15.31 -4.94 -2.21
N LEU A 224 -15.08 -4.61 -3.48
CA LEU A 224 -14.22 -5.38 -4.37
C LEU A 224 -12.76 -5.28 -3.92
N SER A 225 -12.31 -4.04 -3.66
CA SER A 225 -10.96 -3.76 -3.15
C SER A 225 -10.67 -4.48 -1.83
N ALA A 226 -11.67 -4.59 -0.94
CA ALA A 226 -11.55 -5.31 0.32
C ALA A 226 -11.43 -6.83 0.12
N ARG A 227 -12.10 -7.40 -0.88
CA ARG A 227 -11.95 -8.82 -1.22
C ARG A 227 -10.54 -9.10 -1.70
N ALA A 228 -10.01 -8.30 -2.63
CA ALA A 228 -8.64 -8.42 -3.10
C ALA A 228 -7.64 -8.35 -1.94
N ASP A 229 -7.68 -7.31 -1.12
CA ASP A 229 -6.75 -7.18 0.00
C ASP A 229 -6.81 -8.33 1.01
N ARG A 230 -8.01 -8.90 1.25
CA ARG A 230 -8.16 -10.09 2.10
C ARG A 230 -7.43 -11.30 1.51
N ARG A 231 -7.55 -11.52 0.20
CA ARG A 231 -6.84 -12.61 -0.51
C ARG A 231 -5.34 -12.44 -0.35
N LEU A 232 -4.85 -11.23 -0.58
CA LEU A 232 -3.43 -10.92 -0.43
C LEU A 232 -2.93 -11.09 1.01
N GLN A 233 -3.72 -10.66 2.02
CA GLN A 233 -3.36 -10.87 3.42
C GLN A 233 -3.23 -12.37 3.74
N ARG A 234 -4.21 -13.18 3.31
CA ARG A 234 -4.17 -14.64 3.51
C ARG A 234 -3.01 -15.30 2.80
N ALA A 235 -2.72 -14.90 1.55
CA ALA A 235 -1.57 -15.41 0.81
C ALA A 235 -0.28 -15.20 1.60
N ARG A 236 -0.09 -14.01 2.17
CA ARG A 236 1.08 -13.68 3.00
C ARG A 236 1.10 -14.39 4.36
N GLU A 237 -0.05 -14.61 4.98
CA GLU A 237 -0.16 -15.45 6.18
C GLU A 237 0.24 -16.90 5.89
N HIS A 238 -0.14 -17.43 4.72
CA HIS A 238 0.29 -18.75 4.25
C HIS A 238 1.78 -18.81 3.92
N VAL A 239 2.34 -17.78 3.27
CA VAL A 239 3.79 -17.66 3.06
C VAL A 239 4.54 -17.63 4.40
N ALA A 240 4.07 -16.86 5.37
CA ALA A 240 4.68 -16.76 6.69
C ALA A 240 4.65 -18.09 7.48
N SER A 241 3.69 -18.97 7.17
CA SER A 241 3.57 -20.32 7.72
C SER A 241 4.17 -21.41 6.82
N ALA A 242 4.89 -21.03 5.76
CA ALA A 242 5.46 -21.92 4.75
C ALA A 242 4.43 -22.85 4.07
N ASN A 243 3.15 -22.49 4.06
CA ASN A 243 2.10 -23.21 3.36
C ASN A 243 1.98 -22.72 1.91
N TRP A 244 2.92 -23.13 1.07
CA TRP A 244 3.09 -22.60 -0.29
C TRP A 244 1.90 -22.89 -1.22
N PHE A 245 1.30 -24.08 -1.14
CA PHE A 245 0.13 -24.44 -1.95
C PHE A 245 -1.09 -23.55 -1.65
N ALA A 246 -1.36 -23.28 -0.36
CA ALA A 246 -2.44 -22.38 0.02
C ALA A 246 -2.13 -20.92 -0.39
N ALA A 247 -0.86 -20.50 -0.27
CA ALA A 247 -0.43 -19.18 -0.72
C ALA A 247 -0.67 -18.96 -2.22
N GLN A 248 -0.33 -19.93 -3.07
CA GLN A 248 -0.56 -19.86 -4.51
C GLN A 248 -2.03 -19.65 -4.85
N GLY A 249 -2.91 -20.43 -4.24
CA GLY A 249 -4.35 -20.30 -4.46
C GLY A 249 -4.86 -18.90 -4.10
N GLU A 250 -4.40 -18.34 -2.97
CA GLU A 250 -4.80 -16.98 -2.57
C GLU A 250 -4.16 -15.89 -3.45
N TYR A 251 -2.94 -16.08 -3.96
CA TYR A 251 -2.33 -15.18 -4.95
C TYR A 251 -3.06 -15.20 -6.30
N ILE A 252 -3.43 -16.37 -6.82
CA ILE A 252 -4.24 -16.47 -8.06
C ILE A 252 -5.58 -15.78 -7.86
N ASN A 253 -6.29 -16.10 -6.78
CA ASN A 253 -7.58 -15.47 -6.46
C ASN A 253 -7.48 -13.94 -6.30
N TYR A 254 -6.31 -13.41 -5.92
CA TYR A 254 -6.05 -11.98 -5.90
C TYR A 254 -5.85 -11.43 -7.33
N LEU A 255 -5.00 -12.09 -8.13
CA LEU A 255 -4.69 -11.67 -9.50
C LEU A 255 -5.91 -11.78 -10.42
N ASP A 256 -6.85 -12.68 -10.17
CA ASP A 256 -8.16 -12.70 -10.85
C ASP A 256 -8.96 -11.41 -10.64
N LEU A 257 -8.73 -10.72 -9.51
CA LEU A 257 -9.38 -9.44 -9.18
C LEU A 257 -8.54 -8.23 -9.62
N VAL A 258 -7.21 -8.36 -9.61
CA VAL A 258 -6.26 -7.30 -9.97
C VAL A 258 -5.15 -7.88 -10.87
N PRO A 259 -5.43 -8.14 -12.15
CA PRO A 259 -4.48 -8.83 -13.04
C PRO A 259 -3.22 -8.03 -13.33
N SER A 260 -3.28 -6.70 -13.23
CA SER A 260 -2.16 -5.82 -13.55
C SER A 260 -1.21 -5.53 -12.38
N ASP A 261 -1.35 -6.22 -11.25
CA ASP A 261 -0.47 -6.02 -10.10
C ASP A 261 0.88 -6.74 -10.28
N ALA A 262 1.81 -6.03 -10.94
CA ALA A 262 3.15 -6.51 -11.24
C ALA A 262 3.89 -7.06 -10.01
N GLY A 263 3.79 -6.36 -8.87
CA GLY A 263 4.45 -6.76 -7.63
C GLY A 263 3.95 -8.10 -7.12
N ILE A 264 2.63 -8.32 -7.18
CA ILE A 264 2.03 -9.57 -6.72
C ILE A 264 2.27 -10.73 -7.69
N HIS A 265 2.38 -10.48 -8.99
CA HIS A 265 2.88 -11.48 -9.93
C HIS A 265 4.28 -11.99 -9.51
N SER A 266 5.19 -11.10 -9.10
CA SER A 266 6.51 -11.52 -8.60
C SER A 266 6.44 -12.36 -7.31
N GLU A 267 5.53 -12.01 -6.38
CA GLU A 267 5.29 -12.79 -5.15
C GLU A 267 4.74 -14.18 -5.47
N ALA A 268 3.76 -14.26 -6.38
CA ALA A 268 3.17 -15.50 -6.83
C ALA A 268 4.20 -16.42 -7.51
N ALA A 269 5.08 -15.85 -8.36
CA ALA A 269 6.14 -16.60 -9.01
C ALA A 269 7.06 -17.30 -8.00
N ARG A 270 7.45 -16.61 -6.92
CA ARG A 270 8.25 -17.19 -5.84
C ARG A 270 7.51 -18.30 -5.10
N ALA A 271 6.21 -18.15 -4.87
CA ALA A 271 5.39 -19.20 -4.28
C ALA A 271 5.34 -20.47 -5.17
N PHE A 272 5.27 -20.32 -6.50
CA PHE A 272 5.34 -21.44 -7.45
C PHE A 272 6.71 -22.11 -7.51
N LEU A 273 7.79 -21.34 -7.37
CA LEU A 273 9.13 -21.93 -7.26
C LEU A 273 9.25 -22.83 -6.02
N CYS A 274 8.64 -22.43 -4.90
CA CYS A 274 8.69 -23.21 -3.66
C CYS A 274 7.94 -24.55 -3.74
N THR A 275 7.02 -24.73 -4.69
CA THR A 275 6.36 -26.03 -4.95
C THR A 275 6.95 -26.78 -6.14
N GLY A 276 7.96 -26.23 -6.80
CA GLY A 276 8.60 -26.84 -7.98
C GLY A 276 7.89 -26.58 -9.31
N GLU A 277 6.83 -25.77 -9.34
CA GLU A 277 6.05 -25.44 -10.55
C GLU A 277 6.72 -24.33 -11.39
N LYS A 278 7.92 -24.62 -11.93
CA LYS A 278 8.74 -23.65 -12.67
C LYS A 278 8.01 -23.02 -13.87
N GLY A 279 7.15 -23.77 -14.57
CA GLY A 279 6.38 -23.24 -15.70
C GLY A 279 5.42 -22.11 -15.31
N ARG A 280 4.71 -22.27 -14.19
CA ARG A 280 3.83 -21.22 -13.65
C ARG A 280 4.62 -20.06 -13.07
N ALA A 281 5.74 -20.34 -12.39
CA ALA A 281 6.64 -19.29 -11.94
C ALA A 281 7.14 -18.43 -13.11
N ARG A 282 7.52 -19.06 -14.24
CA ARG A 282 7.95 -18.38 -15.46
C ARG A 282 6.86 -17.45 -15.98
N TYR A 283 5.62 -17.93 -16.09
CA TYR A 283 4.48 -17.11 -16.51
C TYR A 283 4.34 -15.87 -15.63
N HIS A 284 4.28 -16.03 -14.30
CA HIS A 284 4.10 -14.89 -13.42
C HIS A 284 5.28 -13.92 -13.41
N TYR A 285 6.52 -14.38 -13.57
CA TYR A 285 7.65 -13.47 -13.76
C TYR A 285 7.52 -12.64 -15.04
N VAL A 286 7.15 -13.27 -16.16
CA VAL A 286 6.96 -12.55 -17.44
C VAL A 286 5.87 -11.49 -17.31
N GLU A 287 4.71 -11.83 -16.75
CA GLU A 287 3.61 -10.88 -16.52
C GLU A 287 4.03 -9.72 -15.59
N SER A 288 4.75 -10.02 -14.51
CA SER A 288 5.29 -9.00 -13.60
C SER A 288 6.18 -8.01 -14.34
N ILE A 289 7.12 -8.53 -15.12
CA ILE A 289 8.10 -7.73 -15.85
C ILE A 289 7.42 -6.89 -16.95
N ASN A 290 6.50 -7.49 -17.72
CA ASN A 290 5.74 -6.78 -18.74
C ASN A 290 4.97 -5.60 -18.12
N SER A 291 4.26 -5.84 -17.02
CA SER A 291 3.49 -4.80 -16.35
C SER A 291 4.39 -3.68 -15.78
N PHE A 292 5.54 -4.01 -15.18
CA PHE A 292 6.51 -2.99 -14.77
C PHE A 292 7.05 -2.17 -15.95
N MET A 293 7.30 -2.82 -17.09
CA MET A 293 7.78 -2.14 -18.30
C MET A 293 6.71 -1.21 -18.90
N GLU A 294 5.44 -1.62 -18.89
CA GLU A 294 4.29 -0.80 -19.32
C GLU A 294 4.08 0.42 -18.43
N ASN A 295 4.25 0.25 -17.11
CA ASN A 295 4.14 1.35 -16.14
C ASN A 295 5.35 2.30 -16.16
N GLY A 296 6.39 2.01 -16.94
CA GLY A 296 7.63 2.79 -16.98
C GLY A 296 8.57 2.55 -15.79
N GLU A 297 8.26 1.57 -14.95
CA GLU A 297 9.01 1.19 -13.74
C GLU A 297 10.20 0.27 -14.09
N ARG A 298 11.09 0.76 -14.96
CA ARG A 298 12.19 -0.05 -15.54
C ARG A 298 13.12 -0.66 -14.49
N GLY A 299 13.37 0.04 -13.39
CA GLY A 299 14.24 -0.46 -12.31
C GLY A 299 13.69 -1.72 -11.65
N GLU A 300 12.38 -1.74 -11.40
CA GLU A 300 11.67 -2.91 -10.83
C GLU A 300 11.63 -4.06 -11.85
N ALA A 301 11.36 -3.77 -13.13
CA ALA A 301 11.39 -4.77 -14.20
C ALA A 301 12.76 -5.47 -14.28
N GLU A 302 13.85 -4.71 -14.22
CA GLU A 302 15.21 -5.25 -14.18
C GLU A 302 15.44 -6.10 -12.93
N GLU A 303 15.00 -5.65 -11.75
CA GLU A 303 15.18 -6.44 -10.52
C GLU A 303 14.45 -7.79 -10.61
N VAL A 304 13.19 -7.79 -11.04
CA VAL A 304 12.39 -9.01 -11.20
C VAL A 304 12.97 -9.92 -12.28
N PHE A 305 13.42 -9.38 -13.42
CA PHE A 305 14.09 -10.16 -14.46
C PHE A 305 15.37 -10.84 -13.94
N GLY A 306 16.17 -10.10 -13.17
CA GLY A 306 17.37 -10.64 -12.52
C GLY A 306 17.05 -11.76 -11.51
N GLN A 307 15.97 -11.61 -10.73
CA GLN A 307 15.49 -12.66 -9.83
C GLN A 307 15.03 -13.90 -10.60
N ALA A 308 14.30 -13.72 -11.71
CA ALA A 308 13.82 -14.81 -12.56
C ALA A 308 14.98 -15.62 -13.15
N MET A 309 15.99 -14.96 -13.72
CA MET A 309 17.19 -15.62 -14.26
C MET A 309 17.97 -16.42 -13.20
N ARG A 310 18.04 -15.94 -11.96
CA ARG A 310 18.70 -16.70 -10.88
C ARG A 310 17.91 -17.91 -10.44
N SER A 311 16.59 -17.86 -10.57
CA SER A 311 15.69 -18.89 -10.02
C SER A 311 15.28 -19.95 -11.04
N ILE A 312 15.27 -19.58 -12.32
CA ILE A 312 14.86 -20.42 -13.45
C ILE A 312 16.02 -20.45 -14.44
N PRO A 313 16.67 -21.61 -14.65
CA PRO A 313 17.68 -21.77 -15.69
C PRO A 313 17.13 -21.38 -17.05
N ASP A 314 17.96 -20.75 -17.87
CA ASP A 314 17.65 -20.36 -19.26
C ASP A 314 16.38 -19.51 -19.36
N PHE A 315 16.12 -18.70 -18.32
CA PHE A 315 14.99 -17.78 -18.32
C PHE A 315 15.13 -16.77 -19.44
N THR A 316 14.10 -16.73 -20.28
CA THR A 316 13.98 -15.88 -21.46
C THR A 316 12.54 -15.45 -21.63
N MET A 317 12.33 -14.34 -22.32
CA MET A 317 11.03 -13.78 -22.64
C MET A 317 11.01 -13.25 -24.06
N GLU A 318 9.90 -12.65 -24.51
CA GLU A 318 9.79 -12.08 -25.86
C GLU A 318 11.04 -11.28 -26.24
N GLU A 319 11.60 -11.60 -27.40
CA GLU A 319 12.92 -11.17 -27.88
C GLU A 319 13.18 -9.67 -27.67
N LYS A 320 12.24 -8.82 -28.09
CA LYS A 320 12.35 -7.36 -27.98
C LYS A 320 12.37 -6.88 -26.52
N ILE A 321 11.52 -7.46 -25.67
CA ILE A 321 11.42 -7.08 -24.25
C ILE A 321 12.67 -7.57 -23.51
N HIS A 322 13.11 -8.81 -23.79
CA HIS A 322 14.33 -9.39 -23.23
C HIS A 322 15.53 -8.47 -23.48
N LEU A 323 15.80 -8.10 -24.73
CA LEU A 323 16.91 -7.21 -25.06
C LEU A 323 16.77 -5.84 -24.43
N LYS A 324 15.57 -5.26 -24.45
CA LYS A 324 15.33 -3.94 -23.84
C LYS A 324 15.69 -3.91 -22.36
N ILE A 325 15.37 -4.98 -21.62
CA ILE A 325 15.69 -5.10 -20.19
C ILE A 325 17.19 -5.33 -20.00
N VAL A 326 17.79 -6.25 -20.75
CA VAL A 326 19.22 -6.56 -20.62
C VAL A 326 20.09 -5.34 -20.97
N PHE A 327 19.70 -4.57 -21.99
CA PHE A 327 20.33 -3.29 -22.32
C PHE A 327 20.13 -2.25 -21.21
N GLY A 328 18.95 -2.23 -20.58
CA GLY A 328 18.68 -1.41 -19.39
C GLY A 328 19.61 -1.78 -18.24
N MET A 329 19.76 -3.07 -17.93
CA MET A 329 20.65 -3.58 -16.90
C MET A 329 22.10 -3.15 -17.11
N GLU A 330 22.61 -3.23 -18.34
CA GLU A 330 23.95 -2.77 -18.66
C GLU A 330 24.11 -1.26 -18.40
N ARG A 331 23.15 -0.43 -18.84
CA ARG A 331 23.14 1.01 -18.56
C ARG A 331 23.05 1.32 -17.06
N SER A 332 22.31 0.50 -16.33
CA SER A 332 22.19 0.54 -14.87
C SER A 332 23.39 -0.09 -14.14
N LEU A 333 24.48 -0.40 -14.85
CA LEU A 333 25.73 -0.95 -14.33
C LEU A 333 25.60 -2.35 -13.68
N LYS A 334 24.51 -3.07 -13.94
CA LYS A 334 24.24 -4.43 -13.48
C LYS A 334 24.91 -5.46 -14.41
N PHE A 335 26.21 -5.29 -14.66
CA PHE A 335 26.94 -5.99 -15.73
C PHE A 335 26.87 -7.52 -15.68
N ASN A 336 26.98 -8.14 -14.49
CA ASN A 336 26.89 -9.60 -14.34
C ASN A 336 25.51 -10.14 -14.74
N ALA A 337 24.44 -9.42 -14.36
CA ALA A 337 23.08 -9.79 -14.72
C ALA A 337 22.84 -9.56 -16.21
N ALA A 338 23.35 -8.46 -16.77
CA ALA A 338 23.29 -8.18 -18.19
C ALA A 338 23.99 -9.27 -19.02
N LEU A 339 25.19 -9.68 -18.61
CA LEU A 339 25.94 -10.75 -19.27
C LEU A 339 25.21 -12.09 -19.25
N SER A 340 24.61 -12.44 -18.11
CA SER A 340 23.77 -13.64 -18.00
C SER A 340 22.54 -13.55 -18.92
N GLY A 341 21.91 -12.37 -18.99
CA GLY A 341 20.79 -12.12 -19.88
C GLY A 341 21.16 -12.22 -21.36
N TYR A 342 22.35 -11.75 -21.75
CA TYR A 342 22.84 -11.92 -23.13
C TYR A 342 23.13 -13.37 -23.48
N ARG A 343 23.73 -14.14 -22.56
CA ARG A 343 23.94 -15.57 -22.76
C ARG A 343 22.63 -16.30 -23.01
N ASN A 344 21.65 -16.12 -22.13
CA ASN A 344 20.31 -16.70 -22.29
C ASN A 344 19.65 -16.26 -23.61
N PHE A 345 19.89 -15.01 -24.05
CA PHE A 345 19.39 -14.51 -25.32
C PHE A 345 19.98 -15.27 -26.51
N ILE A 346 21.31 -15.37 -26.60
CA ILE A 346 22.00 -16.04 -27.72
C ILE A 346 21.60 -17.52 -27.80
N GLU A 347 21.51 -18.20 -26.65
CA GLU A 347 21.10 -19.61 -26.59
C GLU A 347 19.69 -19.83 -27.12
N ARG A 348 18.77 -18.89 -26.88
CA ARG A 348 17.37 -19.00 -27.29
C ARG A 348 17.08 -18.43 -28.67
N TYR A 349 17.73 -17.34 -29.02
CA TYR A 349 17.44 -16.50 -30.18
C TYR A 349 18.61 -16.45 -31.16
N SER A 350 19.35 -17.55 -31.33
CA SER A 350 20.51 -17.61 -32.24
C SER A 350 20.21 -17.21 -33.69
N LEU A 351 18.96 -17.29 -34.14
CA LEU A 351 18.57 -16.87 -35.50
C LEU A 351 18.11 -15.40 -35.57
N SER A 352 18.14 -14.66 -34.46
CA SER A 352 17.77 -13.25 -34.42
C SER A 352 18.83 -12.40 -35.12
N THR A 353 18.37 -11.38 -35.85
CA THR A 353 19.21 -10.33 -36.44
C THR A 353 19.95 -9.49 -35.39
N GLU A 354 19.52 -9.53 -34.13
CA GLU A 354 20.16 -8.81 -33.03
C GLU A 354 21.31 -9.61 -32.41
N THR A 355 21.42 -10.91 -32.67
CA THR A 355 22.43 -11.80 -32.05
C THR A 355 23.87 -11.36 -32.31
N PRO A 356 24.26 -10.97 -33.54
CA PRO A 356 25.62 -10.46 -33.80
C PRO A 356 25.94 -9.23 -32.95
N PHE A 357 24.99 -8.30 -32.83
CA PHE A 357 25.16 -7.11 -31.99
C PHE A 357 25.23 -7.45 -30.49
N VAL A 358 24.49 -8.46 -30.04
CA VAL A 358 24.57 -8.96 -28.66
C VAL A 358 25.93 -9.60 -28.36
N LEU A 359 26.46 -10.42 -29.27
CA LEU A 359 27.80 -11.00 -29.17
C LEU A 359 28.87 -9.90 -29.08
N LEU A 360 28.75 -8.86 -29.91
CA LEU A 360 29.62 -7.69 -29.87
C LEU A 360 29.59 -6.97 -28.51
N ARG A 361 28.39 -6.76 -27.95
CA ARG A 361 28.20 -6.14 -26.64
C ARG A 361 28.80 -6.99 -25.52
N MET A 362 28.59 -8.31 -25.57
CA MET A 362 29.21 -9.24 -24.62
C MET A 362 30.73 -9.19 -24.68
N ALA A 363 31.32 -9.22 -25.88
CA ALA A 363 32.76 -9.12 -26.07
C ALA A 363 33.32 -7.84 -25.43
N GLY A 364 32.67 -6.70 -25.70
CA GLY A 364 33.03 -5.42 -25.09
C GLY A 364 32.93 -5.39 -23.57
N LEU A 365 31.96 -6.10 -22.97
CA LEU A 365 31.86 -6.26 -21.52
C LEU A 365 32.99 -7.14 -20.97
N HIS A 366 33.25 -8.28 -21.59
CA HIS A 366 34.33 -9.18 -21.20
C HIS A 366 35.68 -8.47 -21.20
N GLU A 367 36.01 -7.79 -22.28
CA GLU A 367 37.29 -7.09 -22.40
C GLU A 367 37.37 -5.87 -21.49
N ARG A 368 36.48 -4.88 -21.68
CA ARG A 368 36.64 -3.55 -21.05
C ARG A 368 36.21 -3.51 -19.60
N ARG A 369 35.25 -4.36 -19.20
CA ARG A 369 34.66 -4.31 -17.86
C ARG A 369 35.15 -5.42 -16.96
N PHE A 370 35.31 -6.63 -17.47
CA PHE A 370 35.72 -7.78 -16.66
C PHE A 370 37.22 -8.10 -16.77
N GLY A 371 37.94 -7.51 -17.72
CA GLY A 371 39.36 -7.81 -17.93
C GLY A 371 39.59 -9.26 -18.36
N ARG A 372 38.64 -9.82 -19.11
CA ARG A 372 38.64 -11.20 -19.61
C ARG A 372 38.73 -11.20 -21.14
N PRO A 373 39.92 -10.91 -21.68
CA PRO A 373 40.11 -10.80 -23.12
C PRO A 373 39.87 -12.12 -23.85
N ASP A 374 40.15 -13.26 -23.22
CA ASP A 374 39.91 -14.60 -23.79
C ASP A 374 38.41 -14.85 -24.04
N GLU A 375 37.56 -14.51 -23.05
CA GLU A 375 36.09 -14.61 -23.20
C GLU A 375 35.56 -13.60 -24.25
N ALA A 376 36.26 -12.47 -24.45
CA ALA A 376 35.93 -11.52 -25.51
C ALA A 376 36.32 -12.05 -26.89
N TYR A 377 37.50 -12.66 -27.01
CA TYR A 377 37.98 -13.32 -28.22
C TYR A 377 36.98 -14.40 -28.67
N ASP A 378 36.54 -15.27 -27.76
CA ASP A 378 35.52 -16.29 -28.03
C ASP A 378 34.23 -15.71 -28.61
N CYS A 379 33.76 -14.58 -28.07
CA CYS A 379 32.57 -13.89 -28.56
C CYS A 379 32.76 -13.36 -29.99
N TYR A 380 33.92 -12.77 -30.31
CA TYR A 380 34.21 -12.27 -31.65
C TYR A 380 34.37 -13.41 -32.66
N THR A 381 35.12 -14.46 -32.32
CA THR A 381 35.30 -15.63 -33.19
C THR A 381 33.96 -16.31 -33.47
N ARG A 382 33.10 -16.43 -32.46
CA ARG A 382 31.74 -16.95 -32.64
C ARG A 382 30.89 -16.07 -33.55
N LEU A 383 30.98 -14.74 -33.43
CA LEU A 383 30.28 -13.82 -34.34
C LEU A 383 30.70 -14.06 -35.80
N ILE A 384 32.00 -14.17 -36.07
CA ILE A 384 32.53 -14.40 -37.42
C ILE A 384 32.09 -15.76 -37.97
N ALA A 385 32.13 -16.81 -37.14
CA ALA A 385 31.81 -18.16 -37.55
C ALA A 385 30.31 -18.35 -37.81
N ASP A 386 29.47 -17.85 -36.91
CA ASP A 386 28.01 -18.05 -36.96
C ASP A 386 27.33 -17.02 -37.89
N TYR A 387 27.93 -15.84 -38.10
CA TYR A 387 27.33 -14.72 -38.86
C TYR A 387 28.34 -13.99 -39.78
N PRO A 388 28.96 -14.69 -40.75
CA PRO A 388 30.06 -14.15 -41.56
C PRO A 388 29.68 -12.95 -42.45
N GLU A 389 28.41 -12.84 -42.83
CA GLU A 389 27.85 -11.80 -43.71
C GLU A 389 27.26 -10.60 -42.95
N ASP A 390 27.29 -10.61 -41.61
CA ASP A 390 26.76 -9.49 -40.83
C ASP A 390 27.68 -8.27 -40.87
N SER A 391 27.09 -7.08 -40.81
CA SER A 391 27.82 -5.80 -40.76
C SER A 391 28.88 -5.71 -39.65
N TRP A 392 28.72 -6.44 -38.55
CA TRP A 392 29.66 -6.47 -37.44
C TRP A 392 30.79 -7.49 -37.62
N ALA A 393 30.74 -8.36 -38.63
CA ALA A 393 31.74 -9.41 -38.85
C ALA A 393 33.12 -8.85 -39.18
N ASP A 394 33.19 -7.78 -39.98
CA ASP A 394 34.46 -7.11 -40.30
C ASP A 394 35.10 -6.47 -39.07
N PHE A 395 34.29 -5.83 -38.23
CA PHE A 395 34.77 -5.28 -36.97
C PHE A 395 35.26 -6.38 -36.02
N ALA A 396 34.53 -7.50 -35.93
CA ALA A 396 34.96 -8.65 -35.13
C ALA A 396 36.29 -9.23 -35.64
N ARG A 397 36.50 -9.32 -36.97
CA ARG A 397 37.78 -9.76 -37.56
C ARG A 397 38.95 -8.87 -37.11
N SER A 398 38.79 -7.55 -37.17
CA SER A 398 39.86 -6.63 -36.72
C SER A 398 40.16 -6.75 -35.22
N GLU A 399 39.14 -7.00 -34.39
CA GLU A 399 39.33 -7.16 -32.95
C GLU A 399 39.97 -8.51 -32.59
N VAL A 400 39.65 -9.58 -33.32
CA VAL A 400 40.32 -10.90 -33.19
C VAL A 400 41.80 -10.79 -33.49
N GLU A 401 42.18 -10.11 -34.57
CA GLU A 401 43.61 -9.87 -34.90
C GLU A 401 44.31 -9.09 -33.78
N ARG A 402 43.67 -8.01 -33.28
CA ARG A 402 44.21 -7.19 -32.19
C ARG A 402 44.39 -7.99 -30.90
N LEU A 403 43.44 -8.84 -30.55
CA LEU A 403 43.47 -9.65 -29.33
C LEU A 403 44.42 -10.85 -29.46
N GLY A 404 44.48 -11.50 -30.63
CA GLY A 404 45.41 -12.61 -30.89
C GLY A 404 46.88 -12.19 -30.81
N VAL A 405 47.21 -10.98 -31.30
CA VAL A 405 48.56 -10.41 -31.14
C VAL A 405 48.91 -10.17 -29.66
N ARG A 406 47.92 -9.80 -28.82
CA ARG A 406 48.12 -9.64 -27.37
C ARG A 406 48.25 -10.97 -26.63
N GLU A 407 47.65 -12.05 -27.12
CA GLU A 407 47.77 -13.38 -26.53
C GLU A 407 49.19 -13.94 -26.68
N GLU A 408 49.84 -13.71 -27.83
CA GLU A 408 51.27 -14.02 -28.06
C GLU A 408 52.19 -13.21 -27.12
N GLU A 409 51.82 -11.97 -26.77
CA GLU A 409 52.52 -11.15 -25.77
C GLU A 409 52.22 -11.60 -24.31
N TRP A 410 51.01 -12.08 -24.00
CA TRP A 410 50.65 -12.61 -22.68
C TRP A 410 51.32 -13.96 -22.39
N GLY A 411 51.48 -14.83 -23.39
CA GLY A 411 52.22 -16.09 -23.27
C GLY A 411 53.73 -15.92 -23.06
N SER A 412 54.28 -14.74 -23.36
CA SER A 412 55.73 -14.45 -23.28
C SER A 412 56.18 -13.67 -22.03
N GLY A 413 55.29 -13.47 -21.05
CA GLY A 413 55.67 -13.07 -19.68
C GLY A 413 56.22 -11.65 -19.51
N LYS A 414 55.91 -10.69 -20.39
CA LYS A 414 56.40 -9.30 -20.27
C LYS A 414 55.32 -8.30 -19.79
N TYR A 415 55.32 -8.09 -18.45
CA TYR A 415 54.88 -6.90 -17.69
C TYR A 415 53.37 -6.56 -17.58
N PRO A 416 52.98 -5.64 -16.67
CA PRO A 416 52.91 -5.78 -15.21
C PRO A 416 51.45 -5.79 -14.71
N LYS A 417 51.22 -6.36 -13.52
CA LYS A 417 49.99 -6.10 -12.76
C LYS A 417 49.90 -4.60 -12.45
N GLN A 418 49.10 -3.85 -13.21
CA GLN A 418 48.63 -2.50 -12.87
C GLN A 418 47.11 -2.50 -13.07
N ALA A 419 46.26 -1.93 -12.23
CA ALA A 419 46.25 -1.58 -10.82
C ALA A 419 44.75 -1.59 -10.45
N LEU A 420 44.45 -1.88 -9.18
CA LEU A 420 43.12 -2.01 -8.56
C LEU A 420 42.01 -1.08 -9.06
#